data_AF-A0AAE7QZI2-F1
#
_entry.id   AF-A0AAE7QZI2-F1
#
_cell.length_a   1.000
_cell.length_b   1.000
_cell.length_c   1.000
_cell.angle_alpha   90.00
_cell.angle_beta   90.00
_cell.angle_gamma   90.00
#
_symmetry.space_group_name_H-M   'P 1'
#
loop_
_entity.id
_entity.type
_entity.pdbx_description
1 polymer ?
#
loop_
_entity_poly.entity_id
_entity_poly.type
_entity_poly.pdbx_seq_one_letter_code
_entity_poly.pdbx_strand_id
1 'polypeptide(L)'
;MFSSRSTTVAFAARSAETPAVDVVTVGLTGRLMVPSHEEYDCTANEMTAETARITCFVRPRNGDRIIAYLQHIGRIEGIVQALTADGFTISIMATERKREKLAAQLAWIAKRQALGLPEDRRHDRLTPRHPSADLTFSDGTIVPCRIIDLSLSGAAVELEIRPALGTDVRLGNMSGRIVRHFMEGVAIEFDSVQSRDALIEFL
;
A
#
# COMPACT_ATOMS: atom_id res chain seq x y z
N MET A 1 36.95 44.51 -42.14
CA MET A 1 37.46 43.20 -41.68
C MET A 1 36.27 42.28 -41.45
N PHE A 2 36.27 41.15 -42.13
CA PHE A 2 35.22 40.13 -42.12
C PHE A 2 35.08 39.51 -40.73
N SER A 3 33.85 39.30 -40.26
CA SER A 3 33.61 38.32 -39.19
C SER A 3 32.36 37.52 -39.51
N SER A 4 32.62 36.36 -40.09
CA SER A 4 31.67 35.28 -40.33
C SER A 4 30.93 34.93 -39.04
N ARG A 5 29.60 34.91 -39.08
CA ARG A 5 28.80 34.20 -38.08
C ARG A 5 28.37 32.88 -38.68
N SER A 6 29.05 31.82 -38.23
CA SER A 6 28.68 30.43 -38.48
C SER A 6 27.36 30.13 -37.79
N THR A 7 26.37 29.71 -38.57
CA THR A 7 25.08 29.23 -38.07
C THR A 7 25.22 27.76 -37.70
N THR A 8 25.42 27.46 -36.41
CA THR A 8 25.36 26.08 -35.91
C THR A 8 23.89 25.68 -35.75
N VAL A 9 23.43 24.78 -36.60
CA VAL A 9 22.14 24.11 -36.48
C VAL A 9 22.22 23.16 -35.28
N ALA A 10 21.63 23.54 -34.16
CA ALA A 10 21.45 22.65 -33.03
C ALA A 10 20.40 21.59 -33.41
N PHE A 11 20.86 20.37 -33.66
CA PHE A 11 20.03 19.17 -33.62
C PHE A 11 19.49 19.03 -32.20
N ALA A 12 18.31 19.60 -31.95
CA ALA A 12 17.55 19.29 -30.75
C ALA A 12 17.16 17.80 -30.86
N ALA A 13 17.94 16.96 -30.19
CA ALA A 13 17.51 15.61 -29.88
C ALA A 13 16.15 15.74 -29.20
N ARG A 14 15.09 15.32 -29.90
CA ARG A 14 13.80 15.06 -29.29
C ARG A 14 14.08 14.05 -28.20
N SER A 15 14.15 14.51 -26.95
CA SER A 15 13.98 13.65 -25.79
C SER A 15 12.66 12.95 -26.02
N ALA A 16 12.73 11.69 -26.41
CA ALA A 16 11.57 10.82 -26.46
C ALA A 16 10.98 10.87 -25.05
N GLU A 17 9.84 11.54 -24.90
CA GLU A 17 8.94 11.36 -23.77
C GLU A 17 8.64 9.87 -23.74
N THR A 18 9.46 9.15 -22.98
CA THR A 18 9.18 7.79 -22.58
C THR A 18 7.91 7.92 -21.75
N PRO A 19 6.84 7.18 -22.07
CA PRO A 19 5.57 7.31 -21.36
C PRO A 19 5.88 7.28 -19.87
N ALA A 20 5.37 8.25 -19.12
CA ALA A 20 5.63 8.37 -17.69
C ALA A 20 5.34 7.03 -17.03
N VAL A 21 6.40 6.26 -16.78
CA VAL A 21 6.29 4.99 -16.08
C VAL A 21 6.10 5.42 -14.65
N ASP A 22 4.89 5.25 -14.13
CA ASP A 22 4.57 5.61 -12.75
C ASP A 22 5.48 4.81 -11.81
N VAL A 23 6.60 5.44 -11.41
CA VAL A 23 7.54 4.87 -10.45
C VAL A 23 6.85 4.90 -9.10
N VAL A 24 6.51 3.72 -8.61
CA VAL A 24 5.82 3.58 -7.34
C VAL A 24 6.87 3.42 -6.26
N THR A 25 6.94 4.39 -5.35
CA THR A 25 7.81 4.28 -4.19
C THR A 25 7.16 3.31 -3.21
N VAL A 26 7.68 2.10 -3.13
CA VAL A 26 7.13 1.03 -2.29
C VAL A 26 8.22 0.61 -1.30
N GLY A 27 7.91 0.43 -0.01
CA GLY A 27 8.88 -0.03 1.00
C GLY A 27 8.87 -1.55 1.20
N LEU A 28 8.94 -2.33 0.11
CA LEU A 28 8.71 -3.77 0.18
C LEU A 28 9.98 -4.51 0.59
N THR A 29 10.00 -4.99 1.82
CA THR A 29 11.05 -5.89 2.32
C THR A 29 10.93 -7.29 1.72
N GLY A 30 12.06 -7.96 1.52
CA GLY A 30 12.14 -9.28 0.90
C GLY A 30 13.52 -9.91 1.03
N ARG A 31 13.70 -11.05 0.37
CA ARG A 31 14.98 -11.76 0.29
C ARG A 31 15.47 -11.84 -1.14
N LEU A 32 16.74 -11.55 -1.33
CA LEU A 32 17.43 -11.56 -2.61
C LEU A 32 18.37 -12.76 -2.67
N MET A 33 18.28 -13.54 -3.74
CA MET A 33 19.21 -14.60 -4.05
C MET A 33 20.12 -14.14 -5.19
N VAL A 34 21.42 -14.06 -4.89
CA VAL A 34 22.49 -13.73 -5.85
C VAL A 34 22.89 -14.96 -6.69
N PRO A 35 23.67 -14.81 -7.78
CA PRO A 35 24.15 -15.94 -8.57
C PRO A 35 24.93 -16.99 -7.78
N SER A 36 25.54 -16.61 -6.64
CA SER A 36 26.21 -17.54 -5.72
C SER A 36 25.25 -18.42 -4.90
N HIS A 37 23.94 -18.30 -5.12
CA HIS A 37 22.86 -18.95 -4.36
C HIS A 37 22.79 -18.53 -2.87
N GLU A 38 23.50 -17.47 -2.49
CA GLU A 38 23.36 -16.89 -1.16
C GLU A 38 22.13 -16.00 -1.10
N GLU A 39 21.42 -16.06 0.04
CA GLU A 39 20.26 -15.23 0.33
C GLU A 39 20.66 -14.03 1.20
N TYR A 40 20.21 -12.84 0.81
CA TYR A 40 20.43 -11.59 1.51
C TYR A 40 19.12 -10.86 1.71
N ASP A 41 18.96 -10.18 2.84
CA ASP A 41 17.80 -9.31 3.05
C ASP A 41 17.90 -8.09 2.12
N CYS A 42 16.78 -7.76 1.48
CA CYS A 42 16.68 -6.64 0.57
C CYS A 42 15.37 -5.89 0.75
N THR A 43 15.39 -4.60 0.45
CA THR A 43 14.18 -3.77 0.42
C THR A 43 14.06 -3.18 -0.97
N ALA A 44 12.97 -3.46 -1.68
CA ALA A 44 12.63 -2.70 -2.87
C ALA A 44 12.06 -1.37 -2.39
N ASN A 45 12.62 -0.25 -2.88
CA ASN A 45 12.23 1.11 -2.51
C ASN A 45 11.38 1.76 -3.61
N GLU A 46 11.68 1.46 -4.86
CA GLU A 46 10.98 1.99 -6.02
C GLU A 46 10.75 0.83 -6.99
N MET A 47 9.54 0.69 -7.51
CA MET A 47 9.20 -0.38 -8.44
C MET A 47 8.34 0.13 -9.59
N THR A 48 8.62 -0.43 -10.76
CA THR A 48 7.83 -0.32 -11.98
C THR A 48 7.59 -1.73 -12.52
N ALA A 49 6.76 -1.86 -13.56
CA ALA A 49 6.52 -3.15 -14.20
C ALA A 49 7.74 -3.74 -14.91
N GLU A 50 8.76 -2.91 -15.20
CA GLU A 50 9.95 -3.27 -15.97
C GLU A 50 11.25 -3.19 -15.17
N THR A 51 11.28 -2.32 -14.17
CA THR A 51 12.47 -2.07 -13.35
C THR A 51 12.13 -1.98 -11.87
N ALA A 52 13.05 -2.39 -11.01
CA ALA A 52 12.91 -2.25 -9.56
C ALA A 52 14.23 -1.78 -8.96
N ARG A 53 14.16 -0.79 -8.08
CA ARG A 53 15.27 -0.30 -7.28
C ARG A 53 15.27 -1.02 -5.94
N ILE A 54 16.35 -1.75 -5.69
CA ILE A 54 16.50 -2.59 -4.51
C ILE A 54 17.71 -2.11 -3.71
N THR A 55 17.46 -1.84 -2.44
CA THR A 55 18.46 -1.56 -1.41
C THR A 55 18.83 -2.89 -0.76
N CYS A 56 20.11 -3.26 -0.82
CA CYS A 56 20.62 -4.50 -0.25
C CYS A 56 22.06 -4.31 0.21
N PHE A 57 22.48 -5.09 1.22
CA PHE A 57 23.85 -5.07 1.70
C PHE A 57 24.84 -5.64 0.67
N VAL A 58 24.39 -6.60 -0.14
CA VAL A 58 25.22 -7.21 -1.19
C VAL A 58 25.29 -6.32 -2.43
N ARG A 59 26.47 -6.22 -3.04
CA ARG A 59 26.70 -5.46 -4.28
C ARG A 59 26.95 -6.43 -5.45
N PRO A 60 25.89 -6.91 -6.13
CA PRO A 60 26.03 -7.73 -7.33
C PRO A 60 26.65 -6.93 -8.48
N ARG A 61 27.18 -7.59 -9.50
CA ARG A 61 27.76 -6.92 -10.67
C ARG A 61 26.67 -6.57 -11.67
N ASN A 62 26.89 -5.52 -12.48
CA ASN A 62 26.02 -5.24 -13.62
C ASN A 62 25.99 -6.45 -14.56
N GLY A 63 24.80 -6.89 -14.95
CA GLY A 63 24.56 -8.08 -15.75
C GLY A 63 24.27 -9.36 -14.94
N ASP A 64 24.43 -9.33 -13.61
CA ASP A 64 24.11 -10.50 -12.78
C ASP A 64 22.60 -10.77 -12.76
N ARG A 65 22.26 -12.06 -12.87
CA ARG A 65 20.88 -12.54 -12.73
C ARG A 65 20.59 -12.78 -11.25
N ILE A 66 19.55 -12.14 -10.76
CA ILE A 66 19.13 -12.28 -9.37
C ILE A 66 17.66 -12.64 -9.27
N ILE A 67 17.30 -13.29 -8.18
CA ILE A 67 15.92 -13.66 -7.87
C ILE A 67 15.58 -13.02 -6.53
N ALA A 68 14.56 -12.17 -6.48
CA ALA A 68 14.11 -11.58 -5.23
C ALA A 68 12.69 -12.07 -4.87
N TYR A 69 12.50 -12.42 -3.62
CA TYR A 69 11.21 -12.73 -3.01
C TYR A 69 10.77 -11.50 -2.22
N LEU A 70 9.95 -10.65 -2.85
CA LEU A 70 9.41 -9.46 -2.21
C LEU A 70 8.07 -9.79 -1.55
N GLN A 71 7.82 -9.23 -0.36
CA GLN A 71 6.51 -9.34 0.28
C GLN A 71 5.44 -8.66 -0.60
N HIS A 72 4.22 -9.21 -0.60
CA HIS A 72 3.06 -8.82 -1.43
C HIS A 72 3.17 -9.03 -2.95
N ILE A 73 4.37 -9.04 -3.52
CA ILE A 73 4.60 -9.27 -4.96
C ILE A 73 4.98 -10.72 -5.27
N GLY A 74 5.79 -11.33 -4.40
CA GLY A 74 6.32 -12.68 -4.56
C GLY A 74 7.66 -12.72 -5.31
N ARG A 75 7.92 -13.84 -6.00
CA ARG A 75 9.17 -14.08 -6.72
C ARG A 75 9.26 -13.22 -7.98
N ILE A 76 10.23 -12.33 -7.99
CA ILE A 76 10.67 -11.57 -9.16
C ILE A 76 12.05 -12.05 -9.60
N GLU A 77 12.25 -12.08 -10.91
CA GLU A 77 13.55 -12.40 -11.51
C GLU A 77 14.00 -11.14 -12.24
N GLY A 78 15.28 -10.81 -12.14
CA GLY A 78 15.80 -9.65 -12.83
C GLY A 78 17.29 -9.68 -13.09
N ILE A 79 17.71 -8.78 -13.97
CA ILE A 79 19.11 -8.54 -14.30
C ILE A 79 19.51 -7.18 -13.76
N VAL A 80 20.64 -7.11 -13.05
CA VAL A 80 21.20 -5.85 -12.56
C VAL A 80 21.61 -4.97 -13.74
N GLN A 81 20.99 -3.79 -13.87
CA GLN A 81 21.35 -2.82 -14.92
C GLN A 81 22.31 -1.76 -14.42
N ALA A 82 22.10 -1.27 -13.20
CA ALA A 82 22.87 -0.17 -12.63
C ALA A 82 23.04 -0.32 -11.13
N LEU A 83 24.21 0.05 -10.63
CA LEU A 83 24.53 0.11 -9.20
C LEU A 83 24.33 1.56 -8.72
N THR A 84 23.75 1.72 -7.54
CA THR A 84 23.58 3.01 -6.85
C THR A 84 24.36 2.98 -5.53
N ALA A 85 24.48 4.13 -4.85
CA ALA A 85 25.25 4.22 -3.61
C ALA A 85 24.78 3.21 -2.53
N ASP A 86 23.45 3.05 -2.43
CA ASP A 86 22.78 2.28 -1.37
C ASP A 86 22.21 0.93 -1.86
N GLY A 87 22.40 0.58 -3.13
CA GLY A 87 21.78 -0.61 -3.72
C GLY A 87 21.99 -0.72 -5.22
N PHE A 88 21.00 -1.23 -5.94
CA PHE A 88 21.06 -1.39 -7.39
C PHE A 88 19.66 -1.41 -8.02
N THR A 89 19.60 -1.12 -9.31
CA THR A 89 18.40 -1.21 -10.12
C THR A 89 18.47 -2.47 -10.97
N ILE A 90 17.40 -3.25 -10.93
CA ILE A 90 17.20 -4.41 -11.79
C ILE A 90 16.19 -4.14 -12.88
N SER A 91 16.37 -4.82 -14.01
CA SER A 91 15.33 -5.04 -15.00
C SER A 91 14.62 -6.35 -14.72
N ILE A 92 13.30 -6.29 -14.58
CA ILE A 92 12.45 -7.43 -14.25
C ILE A 92 12.27 -8.27 -15.52
N MET A 93 12.80 -9.50 -15.48
CA MET A 93 12.57 -10.51 -16.51
C MET A 93 11.30 -11.29 -16.18
N ALA A 94 10.17 -10.80 -16.67
CA ALA A 94 8.87 -11.44 -16.49
C ALA A 94 8.14 -11.56 -17.84
N THR A 95 7.31 -12.59 -17.98
CA THR A 95 6.39 -12.72 -19.12
C THR A 95 5.40 -11.56 -19.14
N GLU A 96 4.85 -11.25 -20.31
CA GLU A 96 3.89 -10.15 -20.48
C GLU A 96 2.73 -10.22 -19.49
N ARG A 97 2.12 -11.40 -19.34
CA ARG A 97 1.05 -11.66 -18.35
C ARG A 97 1.47 -11.35 -16.90
N LYS A 98 2.73 -11.63 -16.55
CA LYS A 98 3.26 -11.38 -15.20
C LYS A 98 3.61 -9.89 -15.01
N ARG A 99 4.10 -9.21 -16.05
CA ARG A 99 4.29 -7.75 -16.06
C ARG A 99 2.97 -7.00 -15.93
N GLU A 100 1.92 -7.41 -16.65
CA GLU A 100 0.59 -6.79 -16.53
C GLU A 100 0.03 -6.93 -15.10
N LYS A 101 0.21 -8.09 -14.48
CA LYS A 101 -0.18 -8.30 -13.08
C LYS A 101 0.62 -7.40 -12.13
N LEU A 102 1.94 -7.29 -12.33
CA LEU A 102 2.80 -6.38 -11.58
C LEU A 102 2.40 -4.92 -11.76
N ALA A 103 2.17 -4.49 -13.01
CA ALA A 103 1.70 -3.15 -13.35
C ALA A 103 0.37 -2.84 -12.66
N ALA A 104 -0.60 -3.76 -12.70
CA ALA A 104 -1.88 -3.58 -12.04
C ALA A 104 -1.74 -3.46 -10.51
N GLN A 105 -0.89 -4.29 -9.90
CA GLN A 105 -0.61 -4.23 -8.47
C GLN A 105 0.09 -2.92 -8.08
N LEU A 106 1.09 -2.49 -8.85
CA LEU A 106 1.83 -1.25 -8.62
C LEU A 106 0.93 -0.03 -8.84
N ALA A 107 0.13 0.00 -9.91
CA ALA A 107 -0.84 1.07 -10.16
C ALA A 107 -1.86 1.18 -9.03
N TRP A 108 -2.28 0.05 -8.44
CA TRP A 108 -3.14 0.06 -7.26
C TRP A 108 -2.42 0.66 -6.04
N ILE A 109 -1.15 0.30 -5.80
CA ILE A 109 -0.34 0.88 -4.72
C ILE A 109 -0.12 2.39 -4.95
N ALA A 110 0.20 2.80 -6.18
CA ALA A 110 0.41 4.19 -6.57
C ALA A 110 -0.87 5.02 -6.37
N LYS A 111 -2.01 4.53 -6.85
CA LYS A 111 -3.31 5.18 -6.64
C LYS A 111 -3.65 5.28 -5.14
N ARG A 112 -3.32 4.24 -4.36
CA ARG A 112 -3.50 4.23 -2.91
C ARG A 112 -2.61 5.26 -2.21
N GLN A 113 -1.37 5.44 -2.65
CA GLN A 113 -0.45 6.45 -2.12
C GLN A 113 -0.80 7.88 -2.56
N ALA A 114 -1.17 8.07 -3.83
CA ALA A 114 -1.58 9.36 -4.38
C ALA A 114 -2.86 9.92 -3.72
N LEU A 115 -3.72 9.04 -3.21
CA LEU A 115 -4.90 9.41 -2.43
C LEU A 115 -4.58 9.79 -0.97
N GLY A 116 -3.30 9.82 -0.56
CA GLY A 116 -2.89 10.29 0.76
C GLY A 116 -3.42 9.45 1.92
N LEU A 117 -3.77 8.19 1.67
CA LEU A 117 -4.26 7.28 2.70
C LEU A 117 -3.04 6.74 3.48
N PRO A 118 -2.95 6.97 4.81
CA PRO A 118 -1.83 6.53 5.62
C PRO A 118 -1.55 5.04 5.39
N GLU A 119 -0.28 4.75 5.13
CA GLU A 119 0.29 3.42 5.16
C GLU A 119 0.03 2.81 6.55
N ASP A 120 -0.46 1.56 6.55
CA ASP A 120 -0.59 0.71 7.72
C ASP A 120 -1.79 1.06 8.65
N ARG A 121 -2.79 0.19 8.85
CA ARG A 121 -2.64 -1.20 9.28
C ARG A 121 -3.86 -2.04 8.90
N ARG A 122 -3.58 -3.20 8.32
CA ARG A 122 -4.32 -4.47 8.45
C ARG A 122 -5.86 -4.38 8.49
N HIS A 123 -6.50 -4.48 7.33
CA HIS A 123 -7.47 -5.53 6.99
C HIS A 123 -8.02 -5.24 5.58
N ASP A 124 -8.33 -6.32 4.87
CA ASP A 124 -9.03 -6.34 3.58
C ASP A 124 -10.19 -5.35 3.57
N ARG A 125 -10.19 -4.44 2.59
CA ARG A 125 -11.37 -3.63 2.28
C ARG A 125 -12.35 -4.49 1.48
N LEU A 126 -13.17 -5.25 2.18
CA LEU A 126 -14.50 -5.62 1.69
C LEU A 126 -15.37 -4.37 1.83
N THR A 127 -15.87 -3.84 0.72
CA THR A 127 -16.85 -2.75 0.71
C THR A 127 -18.23 -3.38 0.95
N PRO A 128 -18.82 -3.28 2.16
CA PRO A 128 -20.14 -3.85 2.40
C PRO A 128 -21.15 -2.95 1.70
N ARG A 129 -22.05 -3.55 0.93
CA ARG A 129 -23.08 -2.83 0.18
C ARG A 129 -24.13 -2.14 1.08
N HIS A 130 -24.08 -2.37 2.40
CA HIS A 130 -25.00 -1.79 3.39
C HIS A 130 -24.22 -1.41 4.67
N PRO A 131 -23.76 -0.16 4.83
CA PRO A 131 -22.97 0.26 5.99
C PRO A 131 -23.82 0.72 7.19
N SER A 132 -25.14 0.47 7.17
CA SER A 132 -26.07 0.85 8.24
C SER A 132 -26.05 -0.19 9.35
N ALA A 133 -25.69 0.21 10.57
CA ALA A 133 -25.74 -0.62 11.76
C ALA A 133 -26.50 0.10 12.87
N ASP A 134 -27.10 -0.64 13.78
CA ASP A 134 -27.82 -0.06 14.91
C ASP A 134 -26.92 -0.07 16.15
N LEU A 135 -26.67 1.13 16.69
CA LEU A 135 -25.97 1.31 17.96
C LEU A 135 -27.01 1.36 19.08
N THR A 136 -26.99 0.36 19.96
CA THR A 136 -27.83 0.30 21.14
C THR A 136 -27.08 0.82 22.35
N PHE A 137 -27.62 1.82 23.02
CA PHE A 137 -27.06 2.39 24.24
C PHE A 137 -27.53 1.60 25.48
N SER A 138 -26.82 1.74 26.59
CA SER A 138 -27.17 1.10 27.88
C SER A 138 -28.57 1.48 28.42
N ASP A 139 -29.13 2.60 27.98
CA ASP A 139 -30.48 3.07 28.30
C ASP A 139 -31.58 2.41 27.45
N GLY A 140 -31.21 1.54 26.50
CA GLY A 140 -32.12 0.90 25.55
C GLY A 140 -32.41 1.74 24.30
N THR A 141 -31.83 2.94 24.19
CA THR A 141 -31.96 3.79 23.00
C THR A 141 -31.23 3.13 21.84
N ILE A 142 -31.89 2.99 20.70
CA ILE A 142 -31.29 2.46 19.47
C ILE A 142 -31.14 3.62 18.49
N VAL A 143 -29.91 3.83 18.03
CA VAL A 143 -29.59 4.89 17.08
C VAL A 143 -28.96 4.28 15.84
N PRO A 144 -29.50 4.58 14.64
CA PRO A 144 -28.87 4.15 13.40
C PRO A 144 -27.52 4.86 13.25
N CYS A 145 -26.49 4.09 12.95
CA CYS A 145 -25.13 4.56 12.76
C CYS A 145 -24.55 3.96 11.48
N ARG A 146 -23.48 4.57 10.99
CA ARG A 146 -22.75 4.04 9.85
C ARG A 146 -21.38 3.56 10.30
N ILE A 147 -21.04 2.31 10.01
CA ILE A 147 -19.71 1.79 10.35
C ILE A 147 -18.69 2.37 9.35
N ILE A 148 -17.71 3.10 9.87
CA ILE A 148 -16.59 3.67 9.10
C ILE A 148 -15.41 2.70 9.09
N ASP A 149 -15.12 2.09 10.24
CA ASP A 149 -14.01 1.17 10.42
C ASP A 149 -14.38 0.10 11.45
N LEU A 150 -13.93 -1.14 11.24
CA LEU A 150 -14.27 -2.27 12.10
C LEU A 150 -13.04 -3.17 12.28
N SER A 151 -12.74 -3.51 13.54
CA SER A 151 -11.62 -4.34 13.93
C SER A 151 -12.03 -5.34 15.02
N LEU A 152 -11.18 -6.32 15.32
CA LEU A 152 -11.44 -7.33 16.36
C LEU A 152 -11.60 -6.74 17.78
N SER A 153 -11.00 -5.56 18.02
CA SER A 153 -10.96 -4.90 19.33
C SER A 153 -11.75 -3.60 19.39
N GLY A 154 -12.33 -3.14 18.27
CA GLY A 154 -13.10 -1.90 18.27
C GLY A 154 -13.68 -1.52 16.91
N ALA A 155 -14.53 -0.51 16.91
CA ALA A 155 -15.21 0.03 15.74
C ALA A 155 -15.13 1.55 15.72
N ALA A 156 -15.06 2.15 14.53
CA ALA A 156 -15.34 3.56 14.33
C ALA A 156 -16.69 3.67 13.61
N VAL A 157 -17.60 4.42 14.21
CA VAL A 157 -18.96 4.60 13.69
C VAL A 157 -19.25 6.08 13.53
N GLU A 158 -19.86 6.44 12.41
CA GLU A 158 -20.42 7.76 12.14
C GLU A 158 -21.79 7.85 12.79
N LEU A 159 -21.94 8.85 13.65
CA LEU A 159 -23.17 9.20 14.34
C LEU A 159 -23.30 10.71 14.38
N GLU A 160 -24.53 11.20 14.15
CA GLU A 160 -24.86 12.63 14.29
C GLU A 160 -24.88 13.05 15.77
N ILE A 161 -25.19 12.10 16.66
CA ILE A 161 -25.17 12.33 18.10
C ILE A 161 -23.75 12.16 18.66
N ARG A 162 -23.41 12.99 19.67
CA ARG A 162 -22.15 12.89 20.41
C ARG A 162 -22.40 12.39 21.83
N PRO A 163 -22.52 11.06 22.02
CA PRO A 163 -22.63 10.45 23.35
C PRO A 163 -21.39 10.75 24.21
N ALA A 164 -21.46 10.49 25.51
CA ALA A 164 -20.33 10.75 26.40
C ALA A 164 -19.22 9.71 26.21
N LEU A 165 -17.98 10.12 26.48
CA LEU A 165 -16.87 9.17 26.58
C LEU A 165 -17.10 8.24 27.77
N GLY A 166 -16.86 6.95 27.56
CA GLY A 166 -17.08 5.89 28.53
C GLY A 166 -18.51 5.37 28.60
N THR A 167 -19.41 5.84 27.73
CA THR A 167 -20.75 5.25 27.60
C THR A 167 -20.65 3.84 27.04
N ASP A 168 -21.34 2.90 27.69
CA ASP A 168 -21.48 1.53 27.24
C ASP A 168 -22.49 1.45 26.10
N VAL A 169 -22.08 0.79 25.02
CA VAL A 169 -22.81 0.67 23.78
C VAL A 169 -22.71 -0.73 23.20
N ARG A 170 -23.69 -1.12 22.41
CA ARG A 170 -23.72 -2.39 21.70
C ARG A 170 -23.93 -2.14 20.22
N LEU A 171 -22.98 -2.59 19.41
CA LEU A 171 -23.04 -2.54 17.95
C LEU A 171 -23.47 -3.92 17.44
N GLY A 172 -24.74 -4.07 17.07
CA GLY A 172 -25.32 -5.38 16.76
C GLY A 172 -25.23 -6.35 17.94
N ASN A 173 -24.37 -7.37 17.83
CA ASN A 173 -24.13 -8.34 18.90
C ASN A 173 -22.84 -8.07 19.71
N MET A 174 -22.05 -7.05 19.35
CA MET A 174 -20.77 -6.73 19.98
C MET A 174 -20.96 -5.66 21.06
N SER A 175 -20.57 -5.94 22.30
CA SER A 175 -20.58 -4.96 23.39
C SER A 175 -19.24 -4.22 23.48
N GLY A 176 -19.31 -2.94 23.80
CA GLY A 176 -18.14 -2.11 23.98
C GLY A 176 -18.46 -0.76 24.61
N ARG A 177 -17.47 0.13 24.60
CA ARG A 177 -17.55 1.45 25.22
C ARG A 177 -16.94 2.52 24.35
N ILE A 178 -17.46 3.73 24.45
CA ILE A 178 -16.96 4.86 23.67
C ILE A 178 -15.65 5.37 24.28
N VAL A 179 -14.57 5.35 23.50
CA VAL A 179 -13.23 5.73 23.99
C VAL A 179 -12.73 7.06 23.47
N ARG A 180 -13.25 7.52 22.32
CA ARG A 180 -12.91 8.83 21.75
C ARG A 180 -13.96 9.28 20.74
N HIS A 181 -13.98 10.59 20.50
CA HIS A 181 -14.74 11.21 19.42
C HIS A 181 -13.80 11.68 18.31
N PHE A 182 -14.31 11.74 17.09
CA PHE A 182 -13.63 12.35 15.95
C PHE A 182 -14.63 13.20 15.16
N MET A 183 -14.17 13.89 14.12
CA MET A 183 -14.97 14.89 13.40
C MET A 183 -16.33 14.36 12.91
N GLU A 184 -16.35 13.13 12.41
CA GLU A 184 -17.52 12.51 11.77
C GLU A 184 -18.12 11.37 12.62
N GLY A 185 -17.74 11.20 13.89
CA GLY A 185 -18.29 10.08 14.67
C GLY A 185 -17.59 9.76 15.99
N VAL A 186 -17.75 8.52 16.44
CA VAL A 186 -17.25 8.01 17.72
C VAL A 186 -16.53 6.68 17.54
N ALA A 187 -15.51 6.44 18.36
CA ALA A 187 -14.80 5.17 18.39
C ALA A 187 -15.22 4.35 19.61
N ILE A 188 -15.53 3.10 19.35
CA ILE A 188 -15.97 2.08 20.30
C ILE A 188 -14.83 1.10 20.48
N GLU A 189 -14.49 0.79 21.72
CA GLU A 189 -13.61 -0.31 22.10
C GLU A 189 -14.46 -1.47 22.59
N PHE A 190 -14.25 -2.67 22.08
CA PHE A 190 -15.04 -3.84 22.49
C PHE A 190 -14.52 -4.42 23.81
N ASP A 191 -15.44 -4.84 24.68
CA ASP A 191 -15.08 -5.41 26.00
C ASP A 191 -14.38 -6.78 25.86
N SER A 192 -14.60 -7.44 24.73
CA SER A 192 -13.98 -8.73 24.39
C SER A 192 -13.53 -8.73 22.94
N VAL A 193 -12.40 -9.39 22.67
CA VAL A 193 -11.90 -9.59 21.30
C VAL A 193 -12.93 -10.44 20.54
N GLN A 194 -13.56 -9.85 19.54
CA GLN A 194 -14.64 -10.49 18.79
C GLN A 194 -14.08 -11.57 17.86
N SER A 195 -14.81 -12.67 17.70
CA SER A 195 -14.44 -13.72 16.75
C SER A 195 -14.68 -13.25 15.31
N ARG A 196 -13.90 -13.78 14.37
CA ARG A 196 -13.99 -13.42 12.95
C ARG A 196 -15.39 -13.62 12.37
N ASP A 197 -16.15 -14.58 12.90
CA ASP A 197 -17.53 -14.88 12.49
C ASP A 197 -18.52 -13.75 12.81
N ALA A 198 -18.34 -13.04 13.93
CA ALA A 198 -19.19 -11.89 14.29
C ALA A 198 -18.96 -10.67 13.38
N LEU A 199 -17.75 -10.58 12.81
CA LEU A 199 -17.39 -9.53 11.85
C LEU A 199 -17.96 -9.81 10.45
N ILE A 200 -18.20 -11.08 10.10
CA ILE A 200 -18.74 -11.49 8.79
C ILE A 200 -20.19 -11.02 8.61
N GLU A 201 -20.95 -10.85 9.68
CA GLU A 201 -22.34 -10.36 9.61
C GLU A 201 -22.43 -8.90 9.09
N PHE A 202 -21.32 -8.15 9.16
CA PHE A 202 -21.19 -6.78 8.68
C PHE A 202 -20.34 -6.64 7.40
N LEU A 203 -19.95 -7.77 6.78
CA LEU A 203 -19.18 -7.86 5.53
C LEU A 203 -20.07 -8.26 4.35
#